data_AF-A0A5S3XZQ0-F1
#
_entry.id   AF-A0A5S3XZQ0-F1
#
_cell.length_a   1.000
_cell.length_b   1.000
_cell.length_c   1.000
_cell.angle_alpha   90.00
_cell.angle_beta   90.00
_cell.angle_gamma   90.00
#
_symmetry.space_group_name_H-M   'P 1'
#
loop_
_entity.id
_entity.type
_entity.pdbx_description
1 polymer ?
#
loop_
_entity_poly.entity_id
_entity_poly.type
_entity_poly.pdbx_seq_one_letter_code
_entity_poly.pdbx_strand_id
1 'polypeptide(L)'
;KLEIKLNVEQTQFMGVSIFIVAAVIVMILVLLTSRSIIQPVERVYQTIERIRRENNLSVTIEQSGNDEITVMTRDFNSLVGDFRILIAEVNSALGTINDATQHLT
;
A
#
# COMPACT_ATOMS: atom_id res chain seq x y z
N LYS A 1 44.90 -37.55 -15.94
CA LYS A 1 44.90 -36.10 -16.34
C LYS A 1 43.63 -35.70 -17.07
N LEU A 2 43.11 -36.51 -18.01
CA LEU A 2 41.85 -36.22 -18.74
C LEU A 2 40.61 -36.28 -17.82
N GLU A 3 40.50 -37.31 -16.98
CA GLU A 3 39.41 -37.44 -15.99
C GLU A 3 39.35 -36.27 -14.99
N ILE A 4 40.52 -35.78 -14.54
CA ILE A 4 40.60 -34.62 -13.65
C ILE A 4 40.06 -33.37 -14.34
N LYS A 5 40.34 -33.17 -15.64
CA LYS A 5 39.83 -32.02 -16.40
C LYS A 5 38.31 -32.08 -16.58
N LEU A 6 37.76 -33.26 -16.91
CA LEU A 6 36.32 -33.46 -17.04
C LEU A 6 35.57 -33.21 -15.72
N ASN A 7 36.09 -33.72 -14.61
CA ASN A 7 35.49 -33.50 -13.29
C ASN A 7 35.54 -32.02 -12.87
N VAL A 8 36.59 -31.29 -13.26
CA VAL A 8 36.71 -29.84 -13.02
C VAL A 8 35.68 -29.07 -13.85
N GLU A 9 35.54 -29.37 -15.15
CA GLU A 9 34.54 -28.73 -16.02
C GLU A 9 33.10 -29.01 -15.54
N GLN A 10 32.82 -30.26 -15.15
CA GLN A 10 31.52 -30.64 -14.60
C GLN A 10 31.19 -29.91 -13.30
N THR A 11 32.17 -29.77 -12.39
CA THR A 11 31.99 -29.04 -11.13
C THR A 11 31.78 -27.54 -11.38
N GLN A 12 32.53 -26.96 -12.32
CA GLN A 12 32.36 -25.56 -12.72
C GLN A 12 30.99 -25.31 -13.34
N PHE A 13 30.55 -26.17 -14.26
CA PHE A 13 29.23 -26.05 -14.89
C PHE A 13 28.10 -26.15 -13.85
N MET A 14 28.21 -27.09 -12.91
CA MET A 14 27.23 -27.24 -11.82
C MET A 14 27.19 -26.00 -10.92
N GLY A 15 28.35 -25.44 -10.56
CA GLY A 15 28.43 -24.21 -9.77
C GLY A 15 27.79 -23.01 -10.46
N VAL A 16 28.08 -22.81 -11.75
CA VAL A 16 27.46 -21.73 -12.55
C VAL A 16 25.95 -21.92 -12.67
N SER A 17 25.50 -23.15 -12.88
CA SER A 17 24.06 -23.47 -12.98
C SER A 17 23.31 -23.13 -11.69
N ILE A 18 23.86 -23.50 -10.53
CA ILE A 18 23.29 -23.17 -9.22
C ILE A 18 23.23 -21.65 -9.02
N PHE A 19 24.30 -20.94 -9.37
CA PHE A 19 24.35 -19.48 -9.27
C PHE A 19 23.26 -18.82 -10.12
N ILE A 20 23.09 -19.25 -11.36
CA ILE A 20 22.05 -18.72 -12.26
C ILE A 20 20.66 -18.97 -11.66
N VAL A 21 20.39 -20.18 -11.17
CA VAL A 21 19.10 -20.50 -10.54
C VAL A 21 18.85 -19.62 -9.31
N ALA A 22 19.85 -19.44 -8.45
CA ALA A 22 19.75 -18.55 -7.29
C ALA A 22 19.47 -17.10 -7.70
N ALA A 23 20.16 -16.59 -8.72
CA ALA A 23 19.95 -15.24 -9.25
C ALA A 23 18.52 -15.06 -9.80
N VAL A 24 18.00 -16.06 -10.53
CA VAL A 24 16.63 -16.06 -11.04
C VAL A 24 15.62 -16.04 -9.89
N ILE A 25 15.83 -16.83 -8.84
CA ILE A 25 14.95 -16.84 -7.66
C ILE A 25 14.93 -15.46 -6.99
N VAL A 26 16.09 -14.85 -6.77
CA VAL A 26 16.18 -13.51 -6.18
C VAL A 26 15.46 -12.48 -7.06
N MET A 27 15.66 -12.53 -8.37
CA MET A 27 14.97 -11.65 -9.33
C MET A 27 13.45 -11.78 -9.20
N ILE A 28 12.94 -13.00 -9.14
CA ILE A 28 11.50 -13.27 -8.98
C ILE A 28 11.00 -12.70 -7.65
N LEU A 29 11.71 -12.92 -6.54
CA LEU A 29 11.31 -12.43 -5.23
C LEU A 29 11.24 -10.89 -5.19
N VAL A 30 12.20 -10.21 -5.83
CA VAL A 30 12.19 -8.74 -5.95
C VAL A 30 10.96 -8.27 -6.72
N LEU A 31 10.65 -8.90 -7.85
CA LEU A 31 9.48 -8.56 -8.66
C LEU A 31 8.16 -8.80 -7.91
N LEU A 32 8.07 -9.92 -7.18
CA LEU A 32 6.92 -10.23 -6.35
C LEU A 32 6.75 -9.19 -5.23
N THR A 33 7.81 -8.91 -4.48
CA THR A 33 7.81 -7.92 -3.39
C THR A 33 7.43 -6.53 -3.89
N SER A 34 7.94 -6.14 -5.06
CA SER A 34 7.59 -4.86 -5.66
C SER A 34 6.10 -4.77 -5.98
N ARG A 35 5.51 -5.82 -6.55
CA ARG A 35 4.09 -5.85 -6.94
C ARG A 35 3.14 -6.04 -5.75
N SER A 36 3.48 -6.88 -4.79
CA SER A 36 2.59 -7.22 -3.68
C SER A 36 2.75 -6.31 -2.46
N ILE A 37 3.87 -5.59 -2.32
CA ILE A 37 4.14 -4.75 -1.15
C ILE A 37 4.44 -3.31 -1.55
N ILE A 38 5.50 -3.07 -2.35
CA ILE A 38 5.99 -1.70 -2.58
C ILE A 38 4.95 -0.85 -3.31
N GLN A 39 4.41 -1.34 -4.42
CA GLN A 39 3.43 -0.60 -5.23
C GLN A 39 2.11 -0.30 -4.48
N PRO A 40 1.48 -1.26 -3.77
CA PRO A 40 0.32 -0.96 -2.92
C PRO A 40 0.60 0.08 -1.84
N VAL A 41 1.74 -0.04 -1.13
CA VAL A 41 2.13 0.92 -0.07
C VAL A 41 2.32 2.33 -0.63
N GLU A 42 2.95 2.45 -1.80
CA GLU A 42 3.15 3.74 -2.45
C GLU A 42 1.81 4.37 -2.89
N ARG A 43 0.87 3.57 -3.40
CA ARG A 43 -0.49 4.05 -3.74
C ARG A 43 -1.23 4.60 -2.51
N VAL A 44 -1.13 3.91 -1.38
CA VAL A 44 -1.67 4.39 -0.09
C VAL A 44 -1.03 5.72 0.27
N TYR A 45 0.30 5.80 0.29
CA TYR A 45 1.05 7.02 0.63
C TYR A 45 0.65 8.22 -0.24
N GLN A 46 0.63 8.05 -1.57
CA GLN A 46 0.30 9.13 -2.51
C GLN A 46 -1.14 9.63 -2.31
N THR A 47 -2.08 8.72 -2.02
CA THR A 47 -3.46 9.10 -1.77
C THR A 47 -3.61 9.87 -0.46
N ILE A 48 -2.92 9.45 0.60
CA ILE A 48 -2.87 10.18 1.88
C ILE A 48 -2.26 11.57 1.69
N GLU A 49 -1.14 11.66 0.97
CA GLU A 49 -0.48 12.93 0.66
C GLU A 49 -1.41 13.87 -0.11
N ARG A 50 -2.16 13.34 -1.09
CA ARG A 50 -3.16 14.07 -1.85
C ARG A 50 -4.31 14.58 -0.97
N ILE A 51 -4.90 13.72 -0.14
CA ILE A 51 -5.97 14.10 0.80
C ILE A 51 -5.51 15.28 1.67
N ARG A 52 -4.29 15.18 2.23
CA ARG A 52 -3.71 16.23 3.08
C ARG A 52 -3.44 17.53 2.32
N ARG A 53 -2.84 17.44 1.12
CA ARG A 53 -2.46 18.63 0.32
C ARG A 53 -3.67 19.38 -0.21
N GLU A 54 -4.71 18.64 -0.62
CA GLU A 54 -5.92 19.20 -1.23
C GLU A 54 -7.03 19.48 -0.20
N ASN A 55 -6.84 19.10 1.07
CA ASN A 55 -7.89 19.09 2.12
C ASN A 55 -9.19 18.41 1.66
N ASN A 56 -9.06 17.41 0.79
CA ASN A 56 -10.19 16.73 0.17
C ASN A 56 -10.37 15.33 0.76
N LEU A 57 -11.21 15.24 1.80
CA LEU A 57 -11.54 13.98 2.46
C LEU A 57 -12.44 13.06 1.62
N SER A 58 -12.91 13.50 0.45
CA SER A 58 -13.80 12.68 -0.40
C SER A 58 -13.04 11.64 -1.24
N VAL A 59 -11.71 11.71 -1.27
CA VAL A 59 -10.86 10.75 -1.97
C VAL A 59 -10.72 9.48 -1.13
N THR A 60 -10.89 8.32 -1.76
CA THR A 60 -10.70 7.02 -1.13
C THR A 60 -9.55 6.26 -1.78
N ILE A 61 -8.85 5.46 -1.01
CA ILE A 61 -7.79 4.57 -1.50
C ILE A 61 -8.44 3.31 -2.08
N GLU A 62 -8.04 2.92 -3.29
CA GLU A 62 -8.50 1.67 -3.91
C GLU A 62 -8.05 0.45 -3.08
N GLN A 63 -9.02 -0.41 -2.74
CA GLN A 63 -8.74 -1.65 -2.02
C GLN A 63 -8.38 -2.73 -3.05
N SER A 64 -7.11 -3.14 -3.08
CA SER A 64 -6.64 -4.23 -3.94
C SER A 64 -5.79 -5.21 -3.15
N GLY A 65 -6.15 -6.49 -3.18
CA GLY A 65 -5.44 -7.55 -2.46
C GLY A 65 -6.34 -8.26 -1.45
N ASN A 66 -5.75 -9.15 -0.67
CA ASN A 66 -6.40 -9.88 0.43
C ASN A 66 -5.42 -10.07 1.61
N ASP A 67 -4.56 -9.08 1.81
CA ASP A 67 -3.47 -9.09 2.79
C ASP A 67 -3.62 -7.96 3.82
N GLU A 68 -2.65 -7.82 4.71
CA GLU A 68 -2.62 -6.81 5.76
C GLU A 68 -2.63 -5.38 5.20
N ILE A 69 -2.02 -5.15 4.03
CA ILE A 69 -2.04 -3.83 3.38
C ILE A 69 -3.45 -3.48 2.92
N THR A 70 -4.20 -4.46 2.44
CA THR A 70 -5.62 -4.29 2.07
C THR A 70 -6.47 -3.95 3.29
N VAL A 71 -6.24 -4.62 4.42
CA VAL A 71 -6.93 -4.33 5.68
C VAL A 71 -6.61 -2.92 6.16
N MET A 72 -5.33 -2.53 6.20
CA MET A 72 -4.92 -1.17 6.56
C MET A 72 -5.57 -0.10 5.68
N THR A 73 -5.69 -0.38 4.38
CA THR A 73 -6.34 0.52 3.42
C THR A 73 -7.82 0.71 3.74
N ARG A 74 -8.51 -0.38 4.09
CA ARG A 74 -9.91 -0.34 4.50
C ARG A 74 -10.09 0.47 5.78
N ASP A 75 -9.27 0.19 6.79
CA ASP A 75 -9.35 0.88 8.09
C ASP A 75 -9.08 2.39 7.93
N PHE A 76 -8.11 2.77 7.09
CA PHE A 76 -7.85 4.17 6.79
C PHE A 76 -9.04 4.85 6.09
N ASN A 77 -9.64 4.20 5.10
CA ASN A 77 -10.82 4.74 4.42
C ASN A 77 -12.00 4.93 5.40
N SER A 78 -12.22 3.97 6.30
CA SER A 78 -13.25 4.09 7.35
C SER A 78 -12.95 5.28 8.28
N LEU A 79 -11.70 5.41 8.75
CA LEU A 79 -11.28 6.53 9.59
C LEU A 79 -11.57 7.90 8.94
N VAL A 80 -11.23 8.06 7.65
CA VAL A 80 -11.51 9.30 6.91
C VAL A 80 -13.03 9.52 6.75
N GLY A 81 -13.79 8.44 6.54
CA GLY A 81 -15.25 8.48 6.51
C GLY A 81 -15.85 8.98 7.82
N ASP A 82 -15.40 8.43 8.94
CA ASP A 82 -15.85 8.82 10.29
C ASP A 82 -15.53 10.29 10.56
N PHE A 83 -14.35 10.77 10.18
CA PHE A 83 -14.01 12.19 10.25
C PHE A 83 -14.98 13.09 9.48
N ARG A 84 -15.41 12.68 8.28
CA ARG A 84 -16.39 13.45 7.50
C ARG A 84 -17.75 13.51 8.17
N ILE A 85 -18.18 12.40 8.78
CA ILE A 85 -19.44 12.33 9.53
C ILE A 85 -19.38 13.30 10.72
N LEU A 86 -18.29 13.25 11.51
CA LEU A 86 -18.09 14.14 12.65
C LEU A 86 -18.15 15.62 12.26
N ILE A 87 -17.54 16.02 11.13
CA ILE A 87 -17.60 17.39 10.63
C ILE A 87 -19.04 17.77 10.25
N ALA A 88 -19.78 16.86 9.60
CA ALA A 88 -21.18 17.10 9.24
C ALA A 88 -22.08 17.27 10.48
N GLU A 89 -21.87 16.45 11.51
CA GLU A 89 -22.58 16.55 12.79
C GLU A 89 -22.29 17.87 13.50
N VAL A 90 -21.03 18.30 13.55
CA VAL A 90 -20.66 19.61 14.12
C VAL A 90 -21.34 20.76 13.37
N ASN A 91 -21.32 20.74 12.05
CA ASN A 91 -22.00 21.76 11.24
C ASN A 91 -23.52 21.78 11.47
N SER A 92 -24.14 20.60 11.59
CA SER A 92 -25.56 20.48 11.91
C SER A 92 -25.88 21.06 13.29
N ALA A 93 -25.05 20.78 14.29
CA ALA A 93 -25.23 21.31 15.65
C ALA A 93 -25.14 22.85 15.68
N LEU A 94 -24.18 23.42 14.95
CA LEU A 94 -24.04 24.87 14.81
C LEU A 94 -25.25 25.51 14.12
N GLY A 95 -25.80 24.85 13.10
CA GLY A 95 -27.04 25.28 12.43
C GLY A 95 -28.21 25.36 13.40
N THR A 96 -28.45 24.30 14.17
CA THR A 96 -29.50 24.26 15.19
C THR A 96 -29.35 25.38 16.23
N ILE A 97 -28.11 25.68 16.66
CA ILE A 97 -27.83 26.77 17.61
C ILE A 97 -28.13 28.14 16.99
N ASN A 98 -27.74 28.36 15.74
CA ASN A 98 -28.00 29.61 15.02
C ASN A 98 -29.51 29.84 14.87
N ASP A 99 -30.26 28.81 14.50
CA ASP A 99 -31.71 28.88 14.34
C ASP A 99 -32.40 29.19 15.68
N ALA A 100 -31.99 28.51 16.76
CA ALA A 100 -32.50 28.79 18.10
C ALA A 100 -32.21 30.24 18.56
N THR A 101 -31.05 30.78 18.19
CA THR A 101 -30.67 32.16 18.52
C THR A 101 -31.51 33.17 17.73
N GLN A 102 -31.79 32.93 16.45
CA GLN A 102 -32.66 33.80 15.65
C GLN A 102 -34.11 33.83 16.18
N HIS A 103 -34.59 32.75 16.78
CA HIS A 103 -35.91 32.74 17.41
C HIS A 103 -35.97 33.52 18.74
N LEU A 104 -34.83 33.88 19.34
CA LEU A 104 -34.74 34.62 20.60
C LEU A 104 -34.55 36.14 20.44
N THR A 105 -34.18 36.62 19.23
CA THR A 105 -34.07 38.04 18.87
C THR A 105 -35.27 38.51 18.06
#